data_AF-A0A559QIF7-F1
#
_entry.id   AF-A0A559QIF7-F1
#
_cell.length_a   1.000
_cell.length_b   1.000
_cell.length_c   1.000
_cell.angle_alpha   90.00
_cell.angle_beta   90.00
_cell.angle_gamma   90.00
#
_symmetry.space_group_name_H-M   'P 1'
#
loop_
_entity.id
_entity.type
_entity.pdbx_description
1 polymer ?
#
loop_
_entity_poly.entity_id
_entity_poly.type
_entity_poly.pdbx_seq_one_letter_code
_entity_poly.pdbx_strand_id
1 'polypeptide(L)'
;MMKIILLIITLLSVHAWSGSLYTFEKNIVVFNALTHIHSRYSDLAKLELESRSLNANIGKNGKLVATLVFSYREKDDSEMLFVCAKVGENGELINIERDIKARKGVAGILIPEKPGCWGKP
;
A
#
# COMPACT_ATOMS: atom_id res chain seq x y z
N MET A 1 -21.33 -1.33 -50.52
CA MET A 1 -20.54 -2.12 -49.56
C MET A 1 -19.46 -1.32 -48.83
N MET A 2 -18.74 -0.40 -49.50
CA MET A 2 -17.63 0.37 -48.89
C MET A 2 -18.03 1.30 -47.72
N LYS A 3 -19.27 1.82 -47.71
CA LYS A 3 -19.78 2.69 -46.62
C LYS A 3 -20.07 1.94 -45.30
N ILE A 4 -20.39 0.65 -45.35
CA ILE A 4 -20.67 -0.16 -44.15
C ILE A 4 -19.36 -0.52 -43.45
N ILE A 5 -18.31 -0.79 -44.22
CA ILE A 5 -16.96 -1.10 -43.70
C ILE A 5 -16.38 0.13 -42.99
N LEU A 6 -16.57 1.33 -43.54
CA LEU A 6 -16.10 2.56 -42.90
C LEU A 6 -16.78 2.82 -41.54
N LEU A 7 -18.06 2.45 -41.40
CA LEU A 7 -18.82 2.61 -40.18
C LEU A 7 -18.40 1.62 -39.08
N ILE A 8 -17.99 0.41 -39.46
CA ILE A 8 -17.49 -0.61 -38.52
C ILE A 8 -16.10 -0.21 -37.99
N ILE A 9 -15.27 0.42 -38.81
CA ILE A 9 -13.92 0.86 -38.41
C ILE A 9 -13.98 2.05 -37.43
N THR A 10 -14.95 2.96 -37.59
CA THR A 10 -15.14 4.07 -36.62
C THR A 10 -15.80 3.63 -35.31
N LEU A 11 -16.53 2.51 -35.30
CA LEU A 11 -17.06 1.91 -34.07
C LEU A 11 -15.97 1.19 -33.25
N LEU A 12 -14.88 0.74 -33.88
CA LEU A 12 -13.75 0.09 -33.21
C LEU A 12 -12.69 1.06 -32.68
N SER A 13 -12.70 2.34 -33.08
CA SER A 13 -11.75 3.34 -32.57
C SER A 13 -12.21 4.04 -31.29
N VAL A 14 -13.41 3.72 -30.79
CA VAL A 14 -13.92 4.20 -29.48
C VAL A 14 -13.60 3.18 -28.39
N HIS A 15 -12.39 2.63 -28.38
CA HIS A 15 -11.87 2.02 -27.17
C HIS A 15 -11.51 3.16 -26.23
N ALA A 16 -12.54 3.56 -25.48
CA ALA A 16 -12.46 4.47 -24.37
C ALA A 16 -11.19 4.17 -23.56
N TRP A 17 -10.26 5.13 -23.61
CA TRP A 17 -9.40 5.44 -22.48
C TRP A 17 -10.34 5.77 -21.31
N SER A 18 -10.89 4.74 -20.69
CA SER A 18 -11.28 4.80 -19.29
C SER A 18 -9.98 4.77 -18.51
N GLY A 19 -9.25 5.89 -18.57
CA GLY A 19 -8.25 6.18 -17.56
C GLY A 19 -9.00 6.10 -16.24
N SER A 20 -8.72 5.05 -15.47
CA SER A 20 -9.28 4.90 -14.14
C SER A 20 -8.99 6.19 -13.39
N LEU A 21 -10.03 6.97 -13.10
CA LEU A 21 -9.93 8.21 -12.34
C LEU A 21 -9.35 8.00 -10.93
N TYR A 22 -9.16 6.74 -10.53
CA TYR A 22 -8.49 6.32 -9.30
C TYR A 22 -7.63 5.09 -9.58
N THR A 23 -6.56 5.25 -10.35
CA THR A 23 -5.56 4.17 -10.47
C THR A 23 -4.71 4.20 -9.20
N PHE A 24 -5.13 3.44 -8.19
CA PHE A 24 -4.33 3.24 -6.99
C PHE A 24 -3.09 2.42 -7.35
N GLU A 25 -2.04 3.09 -7.80
CA GLU A 25 -0.81 2.44 -8.22
C GLU A 25 0.00 2.05 -6.99
N LYS A 26 -0.21 0.81 -6.53
CA LYS A 26 0.41 0.24 -5.32
C LYS A 26 1.90 0.54 -5.19
N ASN A 27 2.68 0.43 -6.28
CA ASN A 27 4.12 0.65 -6.22
C ASN A 27 4.48 2.12 -5.91
N ILE A 28 3.78 3.06 -6.54
CA ILE A 28 3.97 4.50 -6.29
C ILE A 28 3.58 4.84 -4.86
N VAL A 29 2.42 4.34 -4.40
CA VAL A 29 1.94 4.61 -3.04
C VAL A 29 2.90 4.06 -1.99
N VAL A 30 3.39 2.83 -2.18
CA VAL A 30 4.38 2.22 -1.28
C VAL A 30 5.69 3.00 -1.28
N PHE A 31 6.18 3.41 -2.46
CA PHE A 31 7.41 4.20 -2.59
C PHE A 31 7.31 5.56 -1.90
N ASN A 32 6.22 6.29 -2.13
CA ASN A 32 5.96 7.59 -1.51
C ASN A 32 5.83 7.43 0.02
N ALA A 33 5.12 6.40 0.47
CA ALA A 33 4.99 6.10 1.89
C ALA A 33 6.34 5.83 2.55
N LEU A 34 7.19 4.99 1.94
CA LEU A 34 8.54 4.73 2.43
C LEU A 34 9.38 6.01 2.49
N THR A 35 9.29 6.86 1.46
CA THR A 35 9.96 8.16 1.44
C THR A 35 9.51 9.06 2.58
N HIS A 36 8.20 9.15 2.84
CA HIS A 36 7.64 9.89 3.96
C HIS A 36 8.02 9.29 5.32
N ILE A 37 8.08 7.97 5.45
CA ILE A 37 8.52 7.31 6.68
C ILE A 37 9.99 7.59 6.93
N HIS A 38 10.87 7.39 5.95
CA HIS A 38 12.31 7.59 6.10
C HIS A 38 12.69 9.05 6.37
N SER A 39 11.96 10.01 5.77
CA SER A 39 12.18 11.44 6.03
C SER A 39 11.76 11.85 7.46
N ARG A 40 10.74 11.22 8.03
CA ARG A 40 10.25 11.55 9.39
C ARG A 40 10.90 10.71 10.50
N TYR A 41 11.34 9.50 10.19
CA TYR A 41 11.89 8.51 11.12
C TYR A 41 13.26 8.03 10.61
N SER A 42 14.30 8.78 10.94
CA SER A 42 15.68 8.52 10.47
C SER A 42 16.26 7.20 10.94
N ASP A 43 15.72 6.65 12.04
CA ASP A 43 16.08 5.34 12.56
C ASP A 43 15.50 4.23 11.68
N LEU A 44 14.25 4.36 11.22
CA LEU A 44 13.64 3.44 10.25
C LEU A 44 14.33 3.51 8.89
N ALA A 45 14.85 4.67 8.48
CA ALA A 45 15.61 4.82 7.23
C ALA A 45 16.93 4.01 7.21
N LYS A 46 17.47 3.66 8.38
CA LYS A 46 18.68 2.83 8.50
C LYS A 46 18.37 1.34 8.45
N LEU A 47 17.09 0.97 8.42
CA LEU A 47 16.60 -0.40 8.44
C LEU A 47 16.04 -0.77 7.06
N GLU A 48 16.18 -2.04 6.70
CA GLU A 48 15.61 -2.56 5.46
C GLU A 48 14.13 -2.91 5.69
N LEU A 49 13.24 -1.94 5.43
CA LEU A 49 11.80 -2.15 5.53
C LEU A 49 11.27 -2.99 4.36
N GLU A 50 10.79 -4.19 4.64
CA GLU A 50 10.17 -5.08 3.64
C GLU A 50 8.65 -4.90 3.62
N SER A 51 8.08 -4.52 2.48
CA SER A 51 6.63 -4.42 2.29
C SER A 51 5.97 -5.81 2.32
N ARG A 52 4.97 -6.00 3.19
CA ARG A 52 4.22 -7.26 3.36
C ARG A 52 2.82 -7.21 2.78
N SER A 53 2.04 -6.20 3.19
CA SER A 53 0.62 -6.11 2.83
C SER A 53 0.23 -4.68 2.56
N LEU A 54 -0.72 -4.53 1.63
CA LEU A 54 -1.42 -3.29 1.37
C LEU A 54 -2.91 -3.60 1.42
N ASN A 55 -3.65 -2.92 2.30
CA ASN A 55 -5.11 -2.94 2.29
C ASN A 55 -5.63 -1.52 2.06
N ALA A 56 -6.36 -1.31 0.97
CA ALA A 56 -6.97 -0.02 0.62
C ALA A 56 -8.46 -0.02 0.99
N ASN A 57 -8.89 1.02 1.67
CA ASN A 57 -10.28 1.22 2.10
C ASN A 57 -10.69 2.68 1.83
N ILE A 58 -11.99 2.92 1.68
CA ILE A 58 -12.53 4.28 1.61
C ILE A 58 -12.74 4.78 3.04
N GLY A 59 -12.08 5.89 3.37
CA GLY A 59 -12.22 6.56 4.66
C GLY A 59 -13.60 7.20 4.85
N LYS A 60 -13.92 7.60 6.08
CA LYS A 60 -15.20 8.26 6.42
C LYS A 60 -15.45 9.57 5.65
N ASN A 61 -14.39 10.19 5.15
CA ASN A 61 -14.40 11.42 4.36
C ASN A 61 -14.53 11.17 2.85
N GLY A 62 -14.78 9.92 2.42
CA GLY A 62 -14.86 9.54 1.01
C GLY A 62 -13.52 9.46 0.28
N LYS A 63 -12.40 9.75 0.97
CA LYS A 63 -11.06 9.63 0.41
C LYS A 63 -10.54 8.21 0.56
N LEU A 64 -9.81 7.73 -0.43
CA LEU A 64 -9.14 6.45 -0.36
C LEU A 64 -7.94 6.53 0.59
N VAL A 65 -7.83 5.52 1.44
CA VAL A 65 -6.80 5.41 2.47
C VAL A 65 -6.28 3.99 2.43
N ALA A 66 -4.96 3.85 2.42
CA ALA A 66 -4.30 2.55 2.46
C ALA A 66 -3.61 2.31 3.80
N THR A 67 -3.61 1.06 4.22
CA THR A 67 -2.78 0.56 5.31
C THR A 67 -1.67 -0.28 4.70
N LEU A 68 -0.43 0.15 4.92
CA LEU A 68 0.79 -0.53 4.51
C LEU A 68 1.41 -1.18 5.72
N VAL A 69 1.79 -2.45 5.60
CA VAL A 69 2.53 -3.17 6.62
C VAL A 69 3.92 -3.46 6.10
N PHE A 70 4.93 -3.02 6.85
CA PHE A 70 6.33 -3.31 6.64
C PHE A 70 6.84 -4.19 7.77
N SER A 71 7.83 -5.03 7.48
CA SER A 71 8.59 -5.75 8.51
C SER A 71 10.05 -5.36 8.46
N TYR A 72 10.72 -5.42 9.60
CA TYR A 72 12.16 -5.22 9.70
C TYR A 72 12.74 -6.06 10.84
N ARG A 73 14.06 -6.17 10.88
CA ARG A 73 14.82 -6.73 12.00
C ARG A 73 15.73 -5.65 12.55
N GLU A 74 15.80 -5.53 13.86
CA GLU A 74 16.85 -4.72 14.48
C GLU A 74 18.20 -5.42 14.32
N LYS A 75 19.29 -4.66 14.23
CA LYS A 75 20.62 -5.24 13.99
C LYS A 75 21.11 -6.10 15.17
N ASP A 76 20.67 -5.78 16.37
CA ASP A 76 21.06 -6.45 17.61
C ASP A 76 20.02 -7.46 18.11
N ASP A 77 18.79 -7.41 17.57
CA ASP A 77 17.70 -8.29 17.97
C ASP A 77 17.29 -9.21 16.81
N SER A 78 17.24 -10.51 17.08
CA SER A 78 16.73 -11.50 16.11
C SER A 78 15.20 -11.44 15.98
N GLU A 79 14.52 -10.65 16.82
CA GLU A 79 13.08 -10.43 16.76
C GLU A 79 12.68 -9.67 15.48
N MET A 80 11.67 -10.18 14.79
CA MET A 80 11.05 -9.49 13.66
C MET A 80 10.02 -8.51 14.21
N LEU A 81 10.14 -7.25 13.80
CA LEU A 81 9.21 -6.18 14.15
C LEU A 81 8.46 -5.72 12.90
N PHE A 82 7.31 -5.09 13.15
CA PHE A 82 6.45 -4.56 12.10
C PHE A 82 6.21 -3.07 12.27
N VAL A 83 6.08 -2.38 11.14
CA VAL A 83 5.63 -1.00 11.02
C VAL A 83 4.35 -1.00 10.21
N CYS A 84 3.35 -0.28 10.70
CA CYS A 84 2.11 -0.06 9.99
C CYS A 84 1.93 1.41 9.70
N ALA A 85 1.77 1.73 8.43
CA ALA A 85 1.56 3.08 7.97
C ALA A 85 0.17 3.22 7.36
N LYS A 86 -0.59 4.16 7.89
CA LYS A 86 -1.82 4.63 7.28
C LYS A 86 -1.46 5.76 6.35
N VAL A 87 -1.76 5.61 5.07
CA VAL A 87 -1.39 6.55 4.03
C VAL A 87 -2.60 6.95 3.20
N GLY A 88 -2.56 8.15 2.64
CA GLY A 88 -3.60 8.58 1.70
C GLY A 88 -3.36 8.09 0.28
N GLU A 89 -4.14 8.65 -0.65
CA GLU A 89 -4.18 8.21 -2.04
C GLU A 89 -2.84 8.35 -2.77
N ASN A 90 -2.01 9.31 -2.33
CA ASN A 90 -0.71 9.59 -2.93
C ASN A 90 0.46 9.03 -2.12
N GLY A 91 0.18 8.22 -1.09
CA GLY A 91 1.20 7.68 -0.19
C GLY A 91 1.65 8.66 0.91
N GLU A 92 0.96 9.78 1.10
CA GLU A 92 1.24 10.70 2.20
C GLU A 92 0.98 10.02 3.54
N LEU A 93 1.93 10.15 4.48
CA LEU A 93 1.82 9.50 5.78
C LEU A 93 0.79 10.20 6.67
N ILE A 94 -0.33 9.53 6.95
CA ILE A 94 -1.40 10.01 7.84
C ILE A 94 -1.13 9.58 9.29
N ASN A 95 -0.78 8.31 9.48
CA ASN A 95 -0.47 7.76 10.81
C ASN A 95 0.52 6.61 10.72
N ILE A 96 1.24 6.32 11.79
CA ILE A 96 2.17 5.21 11.88
C ILE A 96 2.13 4.56 13.26
N GLU A 97 2.13 3.24 13.29
CA GLU A 97 2.41 2.44 14.48
C GLU A 97 3.65 1.59 14.17
N ARG A 98 4.60 1.56 15.09
CA ARG A 98 5.92 0.95 14.89
C ARG A 98 6.24 0.01 16.03
N ASP A 99 7.30 -0.76 15.84
CA ASP A 99 7.86 -1.68 16.84
C ASP A 99 6.81 -2.70 17.31
N ILE A 100 5.92 -3.09 16.38
CA ILE A 100 4.86 -4.06 16.61
C ILE A 100 5.49 -5.44 16.59
N LYS A 101 5.32 -6.18 17.68
CA LYS A 101 5.88 -7.53 17.81
C LYS A 101 5.27 -8.50 16.81
N ALA A 102 6.08 -9.47 16.42
CA ALA A 102 5.62 -10.61 15.63
C ALA A 102 4.83 -11.60 16.49
N ARG A 103 3.79 -12.19 15.89
CA ARG A 103 3.18 -13.44 16.37
C ARG A 103 3.18 -14.48 15.27
N LYS A 104 3.11 -15.75 15.66
CA LYS A 104 2.97 -16.86 14.70
C LYS A 104 1.55 -16.86 14.14
N GLY A 105 1.44 -16.63 12.84
CA GLY A 105 0.23 -16.83 12.06
C GLY A 105 0.07 -18.28 11.60
N VAL A 106 -0.86 -18.48 10.66
CA VAL A 106 -1.09 -19.78 10.02
C VAL A 106 0.16 -20.19 9.23
N ALA A 107 0.48 -21.49 9.25
CA ALA A 107 1.68 -22.06 8.61
C ALA A 107 3.02 -21.50 9.11
N GLY A 108 3.06 -20.90 10.31
CA GLY A 108 4.31 -20.38 10.91
C GLY A 108 4.78 -19.03 10.35
N ILE A 109 3.97 -18.38 9.52
CA ILE A 109 4.28 -17.05 8.98
C ILE A 109 4.22 -16.03 10.12
N LEU A 110 5.25 -15.19 10.26
CA LEU A 110 5.24 -14.10 11.22
C LEU A 110 4.33 -12.97 10.71
N ILE A 111 3.39 -12.57 11.56
CA ILE A 111 2.44 -11.48 11.30
C ILE A 111 2.47 -10.51 12.48
N PRO A 112 2.07 -9.23 12.31
CA PRO A 112 1.95 -8.32 13.45
C PRO A 112 0.97 -8.88 14.50
N GLU A 113 1.30 -8.67 15.77
CA GLU A 113 0.47 -9.09 16.91
C GLU A 113 -0.96 -8.55 16.80
N LYS A 114 -1.10 -7.31 16.33
CA LYS A 114 -2.38 -6.66 16.05
C LYS A 114 -2.73 -6.74 14.55
N PRO A 115 -3.78 -7.48 14.13
CA PRO A 115 -4.21 -7.53 12.74
C PRO A 115 -4.70 -6.17 12.26
N GLY A 116 -4.23 -5.74 11.08
CA GLY A 116 -4.54 -4.41 10.52
C GLY A 116 -4.00 -3.24 11.34
N CYS A 117 -3.20 -3.53 12.38
CA CYS A 117 -2.50 -2.60 13.28
C CYS A 117 -3.44 -1.76 14.17
N TRP A 118 -4.56 -1.28 13.62
CA TRP A 118 -5.62 -0.55 14.30
C TRP A 118 -6.92 -1.36 14.50
N GLY A 119 -6.84 -2.70 14.44
CA GLY A 119 -7.92 -3.58 14.89
C GLY A 119 -9.09 -3.78 13.92
N LYS A 120 -8.92 -3.48 12.63
CA LYS A 120 -9.83 -3.99 11.59
C LYS A 120 -9.05 -4.60 10.43
N PRO A 121 -9.45 -5.81 9.96
CA PRO A 121 -8.88 -6.45 8.79
C PRO A 121 -9.06 -5.59 7.53
#